data_AF-A0A176YA03-F1
#
_entry.id   AF-A0A176YA03-F1
#
_cell.length_a   1.000
_cell.length_b   1.000
_cell.length_c   1.000
_cell.angle_alpha   90.00
_cell.angle_beta   90.00
_cell.angle_gamma   90.00
#
_symmetry.space_group_name_H-M   'P 1'
#
loop_
_entity.id
_entity.type
_entity.pdbx_description
1 polymer ?
#
loop_
_entity_poly.entity_id
_entity_poly.type
_entity_poly.pdbx_seq_one_letter_code
_entity_poly.pdbx_strand_id
1 'polypeptide(L)'
;MVDLATAAVIAKIVSDAVGAFDKVFRGYMDVLKRVPTVPTLPPPAFADVNSPHQNAFVARSRQSAQLYQTVTYKQLCERLSDGDREYIETPGRAMDSYQRQWLSVYEQRALASGMDVGGLRGQLGYLARQMSDPLIKVLTFVEKMGLYLDDHYMVARQEAAKYLKRNN
;
A
#
# COMPACT_ATOMS: atom_id res chain seq x y z
N MET A 1 -5.21 -17.83 -17.65
CA MET A 1 -5.55 -16.50 -18.22
C MET A 1 -6.89 -16.18 -17.62
N VAL A 2 -6.99 -15.08 -16.89
CA VAL A 2 -8.20 -14.79 -16.12
C VAL A 2 -9.29 -14.17 -16.99
N ASP A 3 -10.56 -14.30 -16.61
CA ASP A 3 -11.65 -13.57 -17.25
C ASP A 3 -11.72 -12.10 -16.78
N LEU A 4 -12.57 -11.30 -17.43
CA LEU A 4 -12.72 -9.86 -17.12
C LEU A 4 -13.22 -9.62 -15.70
N ALA A 5 -14.09 -10.51 -15.17
CA ALA A 5 -14.63 -10.38 -13.82
C ALA A 5 -13.53 -10.59 -12.78
N THR A 6 -12.70 -11.61 -12.98
CA THR A 6 -11.56 -11.93 -12.14
C THR A 6 -10.49 -10.85 -12.22
N ALA A 7 -10.22 -10.30 -13.42
CA ALA A 7 -9.34 -9.14 -13.58
C ALA A 7 -9.82 -7.92 -12.78
N ALA A 8 -11.12 -7.62 -12.82
CA ALA A 8 -11.72 -6.53 -12.05
C ALA A 8 -11.64 -6.76 -10.53
N VAL A 9 -11.82 -8.01 -10.07
CA VAL A 9 -11.65 -8.38 -8.66
C VAL A 9 -10.21 -8.21 -8.21
N ILE A 10 -9.24 -8.68 -8.99
CA ILE A 10 -7.81 -8.50 -8.71
C ILE A 10 -7.46 -7.01 -8.63
N ALA A 11 -7.89 -6.21 -9.61
CA ALA A 11 -7.68 -4.77 -9.61
C ALA A 11 -8.31 -4.09 -8.39
N LYS A 12 -9.49 -4.54 -7.95
CA LYS A 12 -10.10 -4.06 -6.70
C LYS A 12 -9.23 -4.37 -5.48
N ILE A 13 -8.79 -5.62 -5.31
CA ILE A 13 -7.98 -6.02 -4.15
C ILE A 13 -6.70 -5.20 -4.06
N VAL A 14 -6.03 -5.00 -5.20
CA VAL A 14 -4.79 -4.22 -5.26
C VAL A 14 -5.05 -2.75 -4.97
N SER A 15 -6.10 -2.17 -5.56
CA SER A 15 -6.50 -0.78 -5.29
C SER A 15 -6.81 -0.55 -3.81
N ASP A 16 -7.56 -1.45 -3.18
CA ASP A 16 -7.90 -1.37 -1.77
C ASP A 16 -6.64 -1.50 -0.88
N ALA A 17 -5.73 -2.41 -1.21
CA ALA A 17 -4.50 -2.64 -0.45
C ALA A 17 -3.53 -1.45 -0.51
N VAL A 18 -3.34 -0.88 -1.70
CA VAL A 18 -2.53 0.34 -1.91
C VAL A 18 -3.19 1.52 -1.18
N GLY A 19 -4.50 1.70 -1.35
CA GLY A 19 -5.25 2.75 -0.66
C GLY A 19 -5.25 2.62 0.87
N ALA A 20 -5.18 1.40 1.41
CA ALA A 20 -4.99 1.17 2.85
C ALA A 20 -3.60 1.66 3.30
N PHE A 21 -2.55 1.35 2.55
CA PHE A 21 -1.21 1.85 2.87
C PHE A 21 -1.12 3.38 2.82
N ASP A 22 -1.70 4.00 1.79
CA ASP A 22 -1.65 5.45 1.60
C ASP A 22 -2.19 6.23 2.80
N LYS A 23 -3.21 5.69 3.48
CA LYS A 23 -3.80 6.30 4.69
C LYS A 23 -2.82 6.33 5.87
N VAL A 24 -1.91 5.37 5.94
CA VAL A 24 -0.97 5.22 7.05
C VAL A 24 0.46 5.65 6.69
N PHE A 25 0.76 5.88 5.41
CA PHE A 25 2.11 6.17 4.92
C PHE A 25 2.85 7.23 5.73
N ARG A 26 2.23 8.37 6.01
CA ARG A 26 2.90 9.45 6.74
C ARG A 26 3.35 8.98 8.13
N GLY A 27 2.43 8.37 8.87
CA GLY A 27 2.75 7.81 10.19
C GLY A 27 3.78 6.69 10.10
N TYR A 28 3.68 5.82 9.09
CA TYR A 28 4.63 4.76 8.82
C TYR A 28 6.04 5.32 8.65
N MET A 29 6.21 6.33 7.79
CA MET A 29 7.49 6.99 7.56
C MET A 29 8.03 7.71 8.79
N ASP A 30 7.18 8.36 9.58
CA ASP A 30 7.56 9.03 10.84
C ASP A 30 8.13 8.01 11.85
N VAL A 31 7.48 6.85 11.96
CA VAL A 31 7.91 5.76 12.85
C VAL A 31 9.23 5.15 12.38
N LEU A 32 9.39 4.96 11.06
CA LEU A 32 10.59 4.35 10.49
C LEU A 32 11.81 5.25 10.55
N LYS A 33 11.67 6.52 10.15
CA LYS A 33 12.83 7.41 10.04
C LYS A 33 13.32 7.90 11.41
N ARG A 34 12.49 7.86 12.48
CA ARG A 34 12.76 8.56 13.75
C ARG A 34 13.14 10.04 13.55
N VAL A 35 12.89 10.59 12.36
CA VAL A 35 13.20 11.98 12.01
C VAL A 35 11.98 12.79 12.47
N PRO A 36 12.16 13.82 13.30
CA PRO A 36 11.08 14.73 13.65
C PRO A 36 10.51 15.29 12.35
N THR A 37 9.22 15.02 12.08
CA THR A 37 8.39 15.58 11.01
C THR A 37 9.20 16.10 9.82
N VAL A 38 9.59 15.23 8.90
CA VAL A 38 10.13 15.69 7.60
C VAL A 38 9.03 16.54 6.97
N PRO A 39 9.20 17.87 6.80
CA PRO A 39 8.13 18.73 6.29
C PRO A 39 7.74 18.43 4.83
N THR A 40 8.45 17.53 4.16
CA THR A 40 8.43 17.38 2.70
C THR A 40 8.57 15.92 2.24
N LEU A 41 7.83 14.98 2.82
CA LEU A 41 7.45 13.79 2.06
C LEU A 41 6.16 14.14 1.32
N PRO A 42 6.21 14.43 0.01
CA PRO A 42 5.00 14.76 -0.73
C PRO A 42 4.01 13.58 -0.63
N PRO A 43 2.70 13.86 -0.54
CA PRO A 43 1.70 12.81 -0.68
C PRO A 43 1.91 12.09 -2.02
N PRO A 44 1.46 10.83 -2.15
CA PRO A 44 1.62 10.10 -3.41
C PRO A 44 1.02 10.94 -4.54
N ALA A 45 1.76 11.06 -5.64
CA ALA A 45 1.37 11.91 -6.76
C ALA A 45 0.11 11.33 -7.44
N PHE A 46 -0.01 10.00 -7.39
CA PHE A 46 -1.10 9.26 -7.99
C PHE A 46 -1.80 8.35 -6.97
N ALA A 47 -3.05 8.01 -7.25
CA ALA A 47 -3.77 6.94 -6.59
C ALA A 47 -4.02 5.82 -7.61
N ASP A 48 -3.71 4.58 -7.23
CA ASP A 48 -4.00 3.39 -8.02
C ASP A 48 -5.43 2.92 -7.76
N VAL A 49 -6.29 3.10 -8.76
CA VAL A 49 -7.74 3.01 -8.62
C VAL A 49 -8.29 1.94 -9.55
N ASN A 50 -9.08 1.03 -8.99
CA ASN A 50 -9.95 0.18 -9.78
C ASN A 50 -11.09 1.00 -10.39
N SER A 51 -11.23 0.99 -11.72
CA SER A 51 -12.17 1.83 -12.46
C SER A 51 -13.07 0.98 -13.38
N PRO A 52 -14.08 0.27 -12.83
CA PRO A 52 -14.97 -0.60 -13.62
C PRO A 52 -15.70 0.11 -14.75
N HIS A 53 -16.10 1.37 -14.58
CA HIS A 53 -16.74 2.17 -15.63
C HIS A 53 -15.82 2.46 -16.82
N GLN A 54 -14.50 2.35 -16.63
CA GLN A 54 -13.48 2.46 -17.69
C GLN A 54 -12.93 1.10 -18.11
N ASN A 55 -13.45 -0.01 -17.56
CA ASN A 55 -12.92 -1.35 -17.72
C ASN A 55 -11.39 -1.42 -17.52
N ALA A 56 -10.89 -0.75 -16.47
CA ALA A 56 -9.45 -0.58 -16.27
C ALA A 56 -9.04 -0.40 -14.81
N PHE A 57 -7.77 -0.69 -14.55
CA PHE A 57 -7.02 -0.26 -13.40
C PHE A 57 -6.17 0.95 -13.79
N VAL A 58 -6.27 2.05 -13.05
CA VAL A 58 -5.73 3.35 -13.48
C VAL A 58 -4.93 4.02 -12.37
N ALA A 59 -3.84 4.70 -12.74
CA ALA A 59 -3.17 5.64 -11.84
C ALA A 59 -3.70 7.05 -12.15
N ARG A 60 -4.31 7.72 -11.17
CA ARG A 60 -4.85 9.08 -11.31
C ARG A 60 -4.18 10.07 -10.39
N SER A 61 -3.91 11.27 -10.88
CA SER A 61 -3.44 12.37 -10.06
C SER A 61 -4.41 12.64 -8.93
N ARG A 62 -3.89 12.74 -7.69
CA ARG A 62 -4.70 13.13 -6.53
C ARG A 62 -5.10 14.61 -6.54
N GLN A 63 -4.40 15.44 -7.31
CA GLN A 63 -4.60 16.90 -7.33
C GLN A 63 -5.54 17.34 -8.46
N SER A 64 -5.35 16.80 -9.67
CA SER A 64 -6.08 17.24 -10.86
C SER A 64 -7.08 16.21 -11.40
N ALA A 65 -7.17 15.03 -10.76
CA ALA A 65 -7.90 13.87 -11.25
C ALA A 65 -7.47 13.38 -12.66
N GLN A 66 -6.39 13.94 -13.21
CA GLN A 66 -5.85 13.57 -14.52
C GLN A 66 -5.37 12.12 -14.50
N LEU A 67 -5.71 11.39 -15.55
CA LEU A 67 -5.28 10.02 -15.74
C LEU A 67 -3.81 10.00 -16.21
N TYR A 68 -2.97 9.27 -15.48
CA TYR A 68 -1.53 9.20 -15.74
C TYR A 68 -1.14 7.86 -16.37
N GLN A 69 -1.73 6.77 -15.89
CA GLN A 69 -1.52 5.43 -16.43
C GLN A 69 -2.83 4.66 -16.48
N THR A 70 -2.93 3.71 -17.41
CA THR A 70 -4.09 2.84 -17.57
C THR A 70 -3.67 1.45 -17.99
N VAL A 71 -4.20 0.45 -17.29
CA VAL A 71 -4.18 -0.94 -17.71
C VAL A 71 -5.62 -1.42 -17.79
N THR A 72 -6.06 -1.74 -19.00
CA THR A 72 -7.41 -2.28 -19.22
C THR A 72 -7.55 -3.68 -18.62
N TYR A 73 -8.76 -4.08 -18.27
CA TYR A 73 -9.04 -5.44 -17.81
C TYR A 73 -8.66 -6.49 -18.85
N LYS A 74 -8.76 -6.19 -20.15
CA LYS A 74 -8.28 -7.08 -21.22
C LYS A 74 -6.76 -7.32 -21.12
N GLN A 75 -5.98 -6.26 -20.93
CA GLN A 75 -4.54 -6.38 -20.70
C GLN A 75 -4.23 -7.12 -19.40
N LEU A 76 -5.05 -6.98 -18.36
CA LEU A 76 -4.91 -7.78 -17.14
C LEU A 76 -5.21 -9.26 -17.39
N CYS A 77 -6.24 -9.59 -18.18
CA CYS A 77 -6.52 -10.98 -18.57
C CYS A 77 -5.29 -11.63 -19.21
N GLU A 78 -4.62 -10.93 -20.12
CA GLU A 78 -3.42 -11.40 -20.83
C GLU A 78 -2.20 -11.56 -19.91
N ARG A 79 -2.08 -10.73 -18.87
CA ARG A 79 -0.91 -10.70 -17.95
C ARG A 79 -1.04 -11.63 -16.74
N LEU A 80 -2.27 -11.91 -16.32
CA LEU A 80 -2.55 -12.57 -15.04
C LEU A 80 -2.97 -14.04 -15.23
N SER A 81 -2.57 -14.86 -14.26
CA SER A 81 -2.97 -16.26 -14.15
C SER A 81 -4.01 -16.45 -13.06
N ASP A 82 -4.65 -17.62 -13.02
CA ASP A 82 -5.75 -17.88 -12.09
C ASP A 82 -5.27 -17.87 -10.62
N GLY A 83 -4.01 -18.27 -10.40
CA GLY A 83 -3.37 -18.20 -9.08
C GLY A 83 -3.03 -16.79 -8.60
N ASP A 84 -3.05 -15.78 -9.48
CA ASP A 84 -2.74 -14.40 -9.10
C ASP A 84 -3.78 -13.79 -8.17
N ARG A 85 -5.04 -14.23 -8.30
CA ARG A 85 -6.10 -13.83 -7.38
C ARG A 85 -5.82 -14.33 -5.96
N GLU A 86 -5.59 -15.63 -5.81
CA GLU A 86 -5.30 -16.23 -4.50
C GLU A 86 -4.03 -15.64 -3.89
N TYR A 87 -3.01 -15.42 -4.72
CA TYR A 87 -1.77 -14.78 -4.32
C TYR A 87 -2.00 -13.40 -3.70
N ILE A 88 -2.78 -12.53 -4.36
CA ILE A 88 -2.93 -11.13 -3.92
C ILE A 88 -3.98 -10.93 -2.83
N GLU A 89 -4.91 -11.87 -2.66
CA GLU A 89 -5.90 -11.83 -1.58
C GLU A 89 -5.26 -11.83 -0.19
N THR A 90 -4.22 -12.64 0.03
CA THR A 90 -3.54 -12.75 1.32
C THR A 90 -2.85 -11.44 1.76
N PRO A 91 -1.91 -10.86 0.98
CA PRO A 91 -1.28 -9.60 1.34
C PRO A 91 -2.29 -8.44 1.30
N GLY A 92 -3.32 -8.47 0.45
CA GLY A 92 -4.37 -7.47 0.44
C GLY A 92 -5.16 -7.42 1.76
N ARG A 93 -5.61 -8.58 2.26
CA ARG A 93 -6.29 -8.68 3.57
C ARG A 93 -5.36 -8.29 4.72
N ALA A 94 -4.08 -8.66 4.65
CA ALA A 94 -3.10 -8.28 5.66
C ALA A 94 -2.94 -6.75 5.74
N MET A 95 -2.84 -6.07 4.59
CA MET A 95 -2.73 -4.61 4.54
C MET A 95 -3.94 -3.90 5.14
N ASP A 96 -5.16 -4.34 4.85
CA ASP A 96 -6.38 -3.79 5.47
C ASP A 96 -6.37 -4.00 7.00
N SER A 97 -6.04 -5.21 7.47
CA SER A 97 -5.95 -5.51 8.90
C SER A 97 -4.92 -4.64 9.62
N TYR A 98 -3.72 -4.52 9.05
CA TYR A 98 -2.67 -3.69 9.65
C TYR A 98 -3.01 -2.21 9.60
N GLN A 99 -3.68 -1.71 8.56
CA GLN A 99 -4.16 -0.33 8.51
C GLN A 99 -5.13 -0.03 9.66
N ARG A 100 -6.08 -0.92 9.94
CA ARG A 100 -7.04 -0.73 11.05
C ARG A 100 -6.34 -0.71 12.41
N GLN A 101 -5.44 -1.66 12.64
CA GLN A 101 -4.63 -1.72 13.87
C GLN A 101 -3.77 -0.47 14.03
N TRP A 102 -3.15 -0.01 12.93
CA TRP A 102 -2.33 1.19 12.93
C TRP A 102 -3.12 2.43 13.35
N LEU A 103 -4.27 2.67 12.71
CA LEU A 103 -5.10 3.83 13.04
C LEU A 103 -5.52 3.83 14.51
N SER A 104 -5.94 2.67 15.03
CA SER A 104 -6.32 2.53 16.43
C SER A 104 -5.16 2.87 17.39
N VAL A 105 -3.96 2.33 17.14
CA VAL A 105 -2.78 2.60 17.99
C VAL A 105 -2.31 4.05 17.84
N TYR A 106 -2.40 4.60 16.63
CA TYR A 106 -2.00 5.99 16.36
C TYR A 106 -2.91 6.99 17.07
N GLU A 107 -4.22 6.76 17.05
CA GLU A 107 -5.22 7.55 17.79
C GLU A 107 -5.01 7.46 19.30
N GLN A 108 -4.81 6.25 19.85
CA GLN A 108 -4.51 6.06 21.27
C GLN A 108 -3.24 6.81 21.69
N ARG A 109 -2.20 6.79 20.84
CA ARG A 109 -0.94 7.50 21.11
C ARG A 109 -1.14 9.01 21.20
N ALA A 110 -2.05 9.57 20.39
CA ALA A 110 -2.33 11.00 20.41
C ALA A 110 -2.97 11.47 21.73
N LEU A 111 -3.61 10.55 22.46
CA LEU A 111 -4.29 10.83 23.74
C LEU A 111 -3.45 10.42 24.97
N ALA A 112 -2.35 9.69 24.77
CA ALA A 112 -1.52 9.16 25.85
C ALA A 112 -0.49 10.17 26.39
N SER A 113 0.02 9.92 27.60
CA SER A 113 1.12 10.68 28.21
C SER A 113 2.09 9.75 28.96
N GLY A 114 3.33 10.19 29.19
CA GLY A 114 4.32 9.42 29.95
C GLY A 114 4.73 8.08 29.31
N MET A 115 4.82 7.01 30.12
CA MET A 115 5.28 5.68 29.69
C MET A 115 4.39 5.04 28.61
N ASP A 116 3.09 5.35 28.62
CA ASP A 116 2.13 4.81 27.64
C ASP A 116 2.46 5.23 26.21
N VAL A 117 3.00 6.44 26.03
CA VAL A 117 3.49 6.92 24.72
C VAL A 117 4.64 6.06 24.20
N GLY A 118 5.52 5.60 25.09
CA GLY A 118 6.65 4.72 24.75
C GLY A 118 6.17 3.34 24.28
N GLY A 119 5.21 2.75 25.02
CA GLY A 119 4.60 1.46 24.67
C GLY A 119 3.91 1.50 23.30
N LEU A 120 3.06 2.52 23.09
CA LEU A 120 2.33 2.70 21.83
C LEU A 120 3.27 2.99 20.65
N ARG A 121 4.37 3.74 20.87
CA ARG A 121 5.41 3.92 19.85
C ARG A 121 6.11 2.60 19.50
N GLY A 122 6.36 1.74 20.49
CA GLY A 122 6.88 0.39 20.27
C GLY A 122 5.93 -0.46 19.42
N GLN A 123 4.63 -0.41 19.71
CA GLN A 123 3.60 -1.12 18.96
C GLN A 123 3.50 -0.63 17.51
N LEU A 124 3.52 0.69 17.27
CA LEU A 124 3.60 1.24 15.90
C LEU A 124 4.85 0.77 15.17
N GLY A 125 6.00 0.71 15.86
CA GLY A 125 7.24 0.18 15.31
C GLY A 125 7.14 -1.30 14.94
N TYR A 126 6.42 -2.11 15.71
CA TYR A 126 6.14 -3.51 15.39
C TYR A 126 5.20 -3.65 14.19
N LEU A 127 4.10 -2.90 14.16
CA LEU A 127 3.16 -2.88 13.03
C LEU A 127 3.85 -2.48 11.72
N ALA A 128 4.73 -1.47 11.75
CA ALA A 128 5.48 -1.06 10.57
C ALA A 128 6.34 -2.21 9.98
N ARG A 129 6.91 -3.04 10.86
CA ARG A 129 7.66 -4.24 10.42
C ARG A 129 6.74 -5.27 9.80
N GLN A 130 5.61 -5.56 10.44
CA GLN A 130 4.67 -6.56 9.94
C GLN A 130 4.06 -6.16 8.60
N MET A 131 3.83 -4.86 8.36
CA MET A 131 3.36 -4.35 7.07
C MET A 131 4.39 -4.49 5.94
N SER A 132 5.69 -4.65 6.25
CA SER A 132 6.75 -4.52 5.26
C SER A 132 6.70 -5.60 4.16
N ASP A 133 6.49 -6.86 4.54
CA ASP A 133 6.40 -7.97 3.56
C ASP A 133 5.13 -7.90 2.69
N PRO A 134 3.91 -7.76 3.27
CA PRO A 134 2.70 -7.56 2.49
C PRO A 134 2.77 -6.35 1.56
N LEU A 135 3.33 -5.23 2.03
CA LEU A 135 3.50 -4.03 1.23
C LEU A 135 4.39 -4.30 0.00
N ILE A 136 5.56 -4.91 0.19
CA ILE A 136 6.46 -5.23 -0.93
C ILE A 136 5.77 -6.14 -1.93
N LYS A 137 5.03 -7.15 -1.47
CA LYS A 137 4.26 -8.07 -2.34
C LYS A 137 3.20 -7.31 -3.14
N VAL A 138 2.41 -6.45 -2.50
CA VAL A 138 1.39 -5.62 -3.18
C VAL A 138 2.04 -4.72 -4.23
N LEU A 139 3.09 -3.98 -3.87
CA LEU A 139 3.77 -3.06 -4.78
C LEU A 139 4.41 -3.79 -5.96
N THR A 140 5.00 -4.97 -5.74
CA THR A 140 5.55 -5.81 -6.81
C THR A 140 4.45 -6.30 -7.75
N PHE A 141 3.28 -6.61 -7.18
CA PHE A 141 2.13 -7.04 -7.96
C PHE A 141 1.51 -5.89 -8.79
N VAL A 142 1.53 -4.65 -8.30
CA VAL A 142 1.16 -3.46 -9.09
C VAL A 142 2.02 -3.34 -10.35
N GLU A 143 3.34 -3.52 -10.23
CA GLU A 143 4.24 -3.54 -11.38
C GLU A 143 3.97 -4.72 -12.32
N LYS A 144 3.65 -5.91 -11.79
CA LYS A 144 3.23 -7.06 -12.60
C LYS A 144 1.96 -6.77 -13.41
N MET A 145 1.01 -6.04 -12.82
CA MET A 145 -0.18 -5.58 -13.53
C MET A 145 0.16 -4.55 -14.62
N GLY A 146 1.34 -3.94 -14.55
CA GLY A 146 1.91 -3.04 -15.56
C GLY A 146 1.66 -1.56 -15.29
N LEU A 147 1.47 -1.19 -14.02
CA LEU A 147 1.56 0.20 -13.56
C LEU A 147 2.95 0.45 -12.96
N TYR A 148 3.53 1.61 -13.27
CA TYR A 148 4.74 2.10 -12.64
C TYR A 148 4.41 2.74 -11.29
N LEU A 149 5.22 2.41 -10.29
CA LEU A 149 5.18 3.04 -8.98
C LEU A 149 5.79 4.44 -9.03
N ASP A 150 5.21 5.38 -8.29
CA ASP A 150 5.82 6.69 -8.07
C ASP A 150 6.89 6.66 -6.98
N ASP A 151 7.59 7.78 -6.82
CA ASP A 151 8.67 7.95 -5.83
C ASP A 151 8.18 7.63 -4.40
N HIS A 152 6.92 7.91 -4.11
CA HIS A 152 6.31 7.63 -2.82
C HIS A 152 6.35 6.13 -2.50
N TYR A 153 5.87 5.28 -3.42
CA TYR A 153 5.92 3.83 -3.23
C TYR A 153 7.34 3.26 -3.33
N MET A 154 8.21 3.87 -4.13
CA MET A 154 9.62 3.47 -4.18
C MET A 154 10.31 3.67 -2.83
N VAL A 155 10.10 4.82 -2.18
CA VAL A 155 10.64 5.08 -0.84
C VAL A 155 10.07 4.07 0.17
N ALA A 156 8.77 3.82 0.14
CA ALA A 156 8.13 2.84 1.02
C ALA A 156 8.74 1.43 0.87
N ARG A 157 8.91 0.98 -0.37
CA ARG A 157 9.53 -0.32 -0.70
C ARG A 157 10.96 -0.41 -0.18
N GLN A 158 11.76 0.64 -0.37
CA GLN A 158 13.15 0.66 0.09
C GLN A 158 13.25 0.55 1.62
N GLU A 159 12.42 1.28 2.35
CA GLU A 159 12.41 1.21 3.82
C GLU A 159 11.89 -0.14 4.33
N ALA A 160 10.81 -0.67 3.74
CA ALA A 160 10.30 -2.00 4.04
C ALA A 160 11.37 -3.08 3.83
N ALA A 161 12.14 -3.00 2.74
CA ALA A 161 13.18 -3.97 2.42
C ALA A 161 14.34 -3.97 3.43
N LYS A 162 14.67 -2.81 4.03
CA LYS A 162 15.69 -2.72 5.09
C LYS A 162 15.29 -3.51 6.34
N TYR A 163 14.00 -3.58 6.66
CA TYR A 163 13.52 -4.35 7.80
C TYR A 163 13.59 -5.85 7.59
N LEU A 164 13.25 -6.33 6.39
CA LEU A 164 13.34 -7.76 6.07
C LEU A 164 14.80 -8.25 6.11
N LYS A 165 15.75 -7.43 5.64
CA LYS A 165 17.19 -7.77 5.68
C LYS A 165 17.82 -7.78 7.07
N ARG A 166 17.23 -7.11 8.06
CA ARG A 166 17.78 -7.06 9.44
C ARG A 166 17.38 -8.26 10.31
N ASN A 167 16.47 -9.11 9.82
CA ASN A 167 15.93 -10.26 10.55
C ASN A 167 16.27 -11.61 9.90
N ASN A 168 17.10 -11.60 8.84
CA ASN A 168 17.77 -12.78 8.27
C ASN A 168 19.26 -12.68 8.58
#